data_AF-S5VXU0-F1
#
_entry.id   AF-S5VXU0-F1
#
_cell.length_a   1.000
_cell.length_b   1.000
_cell.length_c   1.000
_cell.angle_alpha   90.00
_cell.angle_beta   90.00
_cell.angle_gamma   90.00
#
_symmetry.space_group_name_H-M   'P 1'
#
loop_
_entity.id
_entity.type
_entity.pdbx_description
1 polymer ?
#
loop_
_entity_poly.entity_id
_entity_poly.type
_entity_poly.pdbx_seq_one_letter_code
_entity_poly.pdbx_strand_id
1 'polypeptide(L)'
;MLVAAVTVGTTGTGPLTVTADYYVDTPADPYGSQSRPLSGSTRYDLTFEADFSNHPCRGTWDVTLSSDPAAANGPQTASLDAPPC
;
A
#
# COMPACT_ATOMS: atom_id res chain seq x y z
N MET A 1 0.94 -10.74 10.76
CA MET A 1 0.33 -10.65 9.43
C MET A 1 -0.46 -9.36 9.31
N LEU A 2 0.02 -8.45 8.47
CA LEU A 2 -0.69 -7.23 8.10
C LEU A 2 -1.35 -7.44 6.74
N VAL A 3 -2.65 -7.15 6.65
CA VAL A 3 -3.42 -7.27 5.41
C VAL A 3 -3.95 -5.89 5.05
N ALA A 4 -3.52 -5.38 3.90
CA ALA A 4 -4.02 -4.15 3.32
C ALA A 4 -4.85 -4.48 2.07
N ALA A 5 -6.17 -4.40 2.20
CA ALA A 5 -7.09 -4.49 1.07
C ALA A 5 -7.25 -3.10 0.44
N VAL A 6 -6.96 -3.00 -0.86
CA VAL A 6 -6.91 -1.73 -1.58
C VAL A 6 -7.64 -1.87 -2.91
N THR A 7 -8.63 -1.00 -3.14
CA THR A 7 -9.25 -0.86 -4.46
C THR A 7 -8.56 0.26 -5.22
N VAL A 8 -7.94 -0.08 -6.34
CA VAL A 8 -7.31 0.86 -7.26
C VAL A 8 -8.26 1.14 -8.42
N GLY A 9 -8.68 2.39 -8.56
CA GLY A 9 -9.39 2.89 -9.73
C GLY A 9 -8.46 3.64 -10.67
N THR A 10 -8.45 3.30 -11.95
CA THR A 10 -7.66 3.99 -12.99
C THR A 10 -8.58 4.55 -14.07
N THR A 11 -8.19 5.68 -14.66
CA THR A 11 -8.97 6.33 -15.75
C THR A 11 -8.65 5.75 -17.13
N GLY A 12 -7.65 4.88 -17.24
CA GLY A 12 -7.25 4.21 -18.47
C GLY A 12 -6.66 2.82 -18.20
N THR A 13 -6.42 2.06 -19.27
CA THR A 13 -5.96 0.65 -19.23
C THR A 13 -4.47 0.47 -19.52
N GLY A 14 -3.72 1.58 -19.60
CA GLY A 14 -2.27 1.57 -19.79
C GLY A 14 -1.54 0.84 -18.65
N PRO A 15 -0.28 0.45 -18.88
CA PRO A 15 0.54 -0.15 -17.83
C PRO A 15 0.72 0.83 -16.67
N LEU A 16 0.52 0.33 -15.46
CA LEU A 16 0.60 1.08 -14.21
C LEU A 16 1.30 0.21 -13.18
N THR A 17 2.32 0.72 -12.51
CA THR A 17 2.91 0.04 -11.35
C THR A 17 2.37 0.68 -10.09
N VAL A 18 1.80 -0.09 -9.18
CA VAL A 18 1.35 0.39 -7.87
C VAL A 18 2.30 -0.12 -6.81
N THR A 19 2.82 0.76 -5.97
CA THR A 19 3.71 0.44 -4.86
C THR A 19 3.03 0.77 -3.54
N ALA A 20 3.00 -0.20 -2.64
CA ALA A 20 2.53 -0.05 -1.27
C ALA A 20 3.74 -0.01 -0.35
N ASP A 21 3.99 1.12 0.30
CA ASP A 21 5.04 1.31 1.30
C ASP A 21 4.43 1.20 2.71
N TYR A 22 5.00 0.35 3.55
CA TYR A 22 4.53 0.08 4.91
C TYR A 22 5.48 0.69 5.92
N TYR A 23 4.95 1.49 6.83
CA TYR A 23 5.73 2.09 7.91
C TYR A 23 4.88 2.27 9.17
N VAL A 24 5.56 2.56 10.29
CA VAL A 24 4.90 2.87 11.56
C VAL A 24 5.31 4.27 11.98
N ASP A 25 4.31 5.11 12.23
CA ASP A 25 4.42 6.51 12.64
C ASP A 25 5.12 7.48 11.65
N THR A 26 6.11 7.01 10.87
CA THR A 26 6.88 7.85 9.93
C THR A 26 7.25 7.15 8.62
N PRO A 27 7.04 7.80 7.46
CA PRO A 27 7.43 7.24 6.15
C PRO A 27 8.94 7.24 5.90
N ALA A 28 9.74 7.84 6.79
CA ALA A 28 11.19 7.94 6.61
C ALA A 28 11.93 6.59 6.77
N ASP A 29 11.31 5.62 7.45
CA ASP A 29 11.88 4.28 7.68
C ASP A 29 10.83 3.20 7.41
N PRO A 30 10.57 2.86 6.13
CA PRO A 30 9.60 1.86 5.78
C PRO A 30 10.08 0.45 6.17
N TYR A 31 9.21 -0.30 6.85
CA TYR A 31 9.42 -1.70 7.17
C TYR A 31 9.49 -2.58 5.93
N GLY A 32 8.85 -2.16 4.85
CA GLY A 32 8.97 -2.79 3.55
C GLY A 32 8.06 -2.15 2.52
N SER A 33 8.24 -2.57 1.28
CA SER A 33 7.41 -2.13 0.17
C SER A 33 7.03 -3.30 -0.73
N GLN A 34 5.84 -3.24 -1.31
CA GLN A 34 5.33 -4.22 -2.25
C GLN A 34 4.82 -3.51 -3.49
N SER A 35 5.41 -3.83 -4.64
CA SER A 35 4.97 -3.31 -5.93
C SER A 35 4.20 -4.36 -6.72
N ARG A 36 3.11 -3.96 -7.35
CA ARG A 36 2.36 -4.78 -8.30
C ARG A 36 2.16 -4.04 -9.63
N PRO A 37 2.60 -4.64 -10.75
CA PRO A 37 2.25 -4.15 -12.07
C PRO A 37 0.78 -4.48 -12.37
N LEU A 38 0.05 -3.50 -12.89
CA LEU A 38 -1.35 -3.55 -13.29
C LEU A 38 -1.46 -3.15 -14.76
N SER A 39 -2.35 -3.78 -15.50
CA SER A 39 -2.64 -3.41 -16.88
C SER A 39 -3.96 -4.03 -17.34
N GLY A 40 -4.59 -3.44 -18.35
CA GLY A 40 -5.74 -4.05 -19.03
C GLY A 40 -7.10 -3.88 -18.33
N SER A 41 -7.17 -3.13 -17.24
CA SER A 41 -8.42 -2.80 -16.53
C SER A 41 -8.39 -1.41 -15.91
N THR A 42 -9.58 -0.90 -15.59
CA THR A 42 -9.78 0.39 -14.90
C THR A 42 -10.10 0.26 -13.42
N ARG A 43 -10.23 -0.96 -12.92
CA ARG A 43 -10.49 -1.27 -11.52
C ARG A 43 -9.76 -2.54 -11.13
N TYR A 44 -9.03 -2.49 -10.02
CA TYR A 44 -8.32 -3.63 -9.45
C TYR A 44 -8.59 -3.69 -7.95
N ASP A 45 -8.98 -4.86 -7.48
CA ASP A 45 -9.06 -5.13 -6.05
C ASP A 45 -7.80 -5.90 -5.67
N LEU A 46 -6.89 -5.21 -4.98
CA LEU A 46 -5.59 -5.73 -4.58
C LEU A 46 -5.63 -6.03 -3.09
N THR A 47 -5.05 -7.16 -2.72
CA THR A 47 -4.73 -7.44 -1.33
C THR A 47 -3.23 -7.55 -1.24
N PHE A 48 -2.66 -6.73 -0.37
CA PHE A 48 -1.26 -6.81 -0.04
C PHE A 48 -1.15 -7.44 1.34
N GLU A 49 -0.39 -8.53 1.39
CA GLU A 49 -0.14 -9.30 2.59
C GLU A 49 1.33 -9.18 2.90
N ALA A 50 1.63 -8.67 4.10
CA ALA A 50 2.99 -8.49 4.56
C ALA A 50 3.14 -9.14 5.95
N ASP A 51 4.04 -10.11 6.02
CA ASP A 51 4.47 -10.70 7.29
C ASP A 51 5.77 -10.05 7.75
N PHE A 52 5.61 -8.90 8.41
CA PHE A 52 6.69 -8.31 9.18
C PHE A 52 6.89 -9.15 10.44
N SER A 53 7.86 -10.06 10.39
CA SER A 53 8.22 -10.94 11.52
C SER A 53 8.60 -10.15 12.79
N ASN A 54 9.02 -8.89 12.62
CA ASN A 54 9.29 -7.94 13.70
C ASN A 54 8.34 -6.73 13.61
N HIS A 55 7.03 -6.98 13.48
CA HIS A 55 6.05 -5.90 13.51
C HIS A 55 5.99 -5.29 14.91
N PRO A 56 5.99 -3.95 15.05
CA PRO A 56 5.68 -3.33 16.32
C PRO A 56 4.24 -3.68 16.74
N CYS A 57 4.07 -4.05 18.01
CA CYS A 57 2.76 -4.31 18.62
C CYS A 57 2.03 -3.03 19.08
N ARG A 58 2.59 -1.85 18.78
CA ARG A 58 2.09 -0.52 19.16
C ARG A 58 2.47 0.50 18.09
N GLY A 59 1.72 1.59 18.01
CA GLY A 59 1.90 2.62 16.99
C GLY A 59 0.85 2.50 15.89
N THR A 60 0.86 3.46 14.97
CA THR A 60 -0.04 3.47 13.82
C THR A 60 0.68 2.89 12.62
N TRP A 61 0.18 1.79 12.09
CA TRP A 61 0.61 1.28 10.80
C TRP A 61 0.02 2.14 9.70
N ASP A 62 0.90 2.72 8.91
CA ASP A 62 0.54 3.50 7.74
C ASP A 62 0.98 2.74 6.49
N VAL A 63 0.07 2.70 5.53
CA VAL A 63 0.29 2.11 4.21
C VAL A 63 0.10 3.22 3.20
N THR A 64 1.20 3.66 2.58
CA THR A 64 1.13 4.64 1.50
C THR A 64 1.20 3.93 0.16
N LEU A 65 0.15 4.14 -0.63
CA LEU A 65 0.03 3.64 -1.97
C LEU A 65 0.43 4.73 -2.96
N SER A 66 1.42 4.43 -3.79
CA SER A 66 1.84 5.27 -4.91
C SER A 66 1.67 4.52 -6.23
N SER A 67 1.58 5.27 -7.33
CA SER A 67 1.50 4.67 -8.66
C SER A 67 2.45 5.34 -9.64
N ASP A 68 2.95 4.57 -10.61
CA ASP A 68 3.72 5.06 -11.74
C ASP A 68 3.11 4.56 -13.06
N PRO A 69 2.57 5.45 -13.91
CA PRO A 69 2.52 6.91 -13.75
C PRO A 69 1.68 7.37 -12.55
N ALA A 70 2.01 8.56 -12.04
CA ALA A 70 1.36 9.13 -10.86
C ALA A 70 -0.15 9.29 -11.04
N ALA A 71 -0.92 8.79 -10.07
CA ALA A 71 -2.35 9.00 -10.03
C ALA A 71 -2.66 10.51 -9.93
N ALA A 72 -3.74 10.95 -10.58
CA ALA A 72 -4.16 12.36 -10.56
C ALA A 72 -4.45 12.88 -9.14
N ASN A 73 -4.87 12.00 -8.24
CA ASN A 73 -5.16 12.32 -6.84
C ASN A 73 -3.91 12.22 -5.94
N GLY A 74 -2.74 11.94 -6.51
CA GLY A 74 -1.50 11.69 -5.76
C GLY A 74 -1.50 10.35 -5.01
N PRO A 75 -0.43 10.08 -4.23
CA PRO A 75 -0.37 8.94 -3.32
C PRO A 75 -1.52 8.96 -2.32
N GLN A 76 -1.98 7.79 -1.90
CA GLN A 76 -3.04 7.64 -0.91
C GLN A 76 -2.50 6.89 0.29
N THR A 77 -2.78 7.37 1.49
CA THR A 77 -2.33 6.73 2.73
C THR A 77 -3.52 6.19 3.50
N ALA A 78 -3.41 4.95 3.95
CA ALA A 78 -4.36 4.31 4.85
C ALA A 78 -3.64 3.94 6.15
N SER A 79 -4.30 4.17 7.28
CA SER A 79 -3.72 3.95 8.59
C SER A 79 -4.57 2.97 9.40
N LEU A 80 -3.93 2.06 10.14
CA LEU A 80 -4.58 1.26 11.17
C LEU A 80 -3.74 1.21 12.45
N ASP A 81 -4.37 1.00 13.58
CA ASP A 81 -3.65 0.69 14.81
C ASP A 81 -2.91 -0.65 14.68
N ALA A 82 -1.70 -0.70 15.21
CA ALA A 82 -0.96 -1.95 15.28
C ALA A 82 -1.77 -3.03 16.02
N PRO A 83 -1.87 -4.24 15.46
CA PRO A 83 -2.55 -5.33 16.14
C PRO A 83 -1.84 -5.63 17.47
N PRO A 84 -2.59 -6.00 18.51
CA PRO A 84 -1.99 -6.43 19.76
C PRO A 84 -1.18 -7.73 19.53
N CYS A 85 -0.04 -7.83 20.21
CA CYS A 85 0.52 -9.11 20.57
C CYS A 85 -0.12 -9.61 21.89
#